data_AF-A0A7D4Y650-F1
#
_entry.id   AF-A0A7D4Y650-F1
#
_cell.length_a   1.000
_cell.length_b   1.000
_cell.length_c   1.000
_cell.angle_alpha   90.00
_cell.angle_beta   90.00
_cell.angle_gamma   90.00
#
_symmetry.space_group_name_H-M   'P 1'
#
loop_
_entity.id
_entity.type
_entity.pdbx_description
1 polymer ?
#
loop_
_entity_poly.entity_id
_entity_poly.type
_entity_poly.pdbx_seq_one_letter_code
_entity_poly.pdbx_strand_id
1 'polypeptide(L)'
;MEFTPRRTFWLALCWLGATQSLSWGIAVARVGVWPGNVAAFAGFLLLTLLALVGVARPEWAGGPEGRTPVWWAAVVAAVVGTVGFLL
;
A
#
# COMPACT_ATOMS: atom_id res chain seq x y z
N MET A 1 -0.85 -23.71 -10.00
CA MET A 1 -0.77 -22.70 -8.94
C MET A 1 -2.17 -22.15 -8.73
N GLU A 2 -2.87 -22.54 -7.66
CA GLU A 2 -4.21 -22.01 -7.40
C GLU A 2 -4.13 -20.59 -6.83
N PHE A 3 -4.67 -19.64 -7.58
CA PHE A 3 -5.00 -18.32 -7.07
C PHE A 3 -6.22 -18.45 -6.17
N THR A 4 -6.03 -18.35 -4.85
CA THR A 4 -7.18 -18.26 -3.97
C THR A 4 -7.77 -16.84 -4.04
N PRO A 5 -9.08 -16.68 -4.33
CA PRO A 5 -9.72 -15.36 -4.46
C PRO A 5 -9.47 -14.44 -3.26
N ARG A 6 -9.43 -15.02 -2.05
CA ARG A 6 -9.11 -14.33 -0.79
C ARG A 6 -7.76 -13.62 -0.84
N ARG A 7 -6.74 -14.24 -1.43
CA ARG A 7 -5.36 -13.70 -1.45
C ARG A 7 -5.21 -12.54 -2.44
N THR A 8 -5.81 -12.67 -3.62
CA THR A 8 -5.85 -11.60 -4.62
C THR A 8 -6.63 -10.39 -4.08
N PHE A 9 -7.77 -10.63 -3.44
CA PHE A 9 -8.58 -9.57 -2.83
C PHE A 9 -7.82 -8.81 -1.72
N TRP A 10 -7.10 -9.54 -0.85
CA TRP A 10 -6.36 -8.93 0.25
C TRP A 10 -5.20 -8.05 -0.24
N LEU A 11 -4.45 -8.51 -1.25
CA LEU A 11 -3.41 -7.71 -1.89
C LEU A 11 -3.98 -6.46 -2.58
N ALA A 12 -5.13 -6.60 -3.26
CA ALA A 12 -5.81 -5.46 -3.87
C ALA A 12 -6.24 -4.41 -2.83
N LEU A 13 -6.72 -4.83 -1.65
CA LEU A 13 -7.07 -3.92 -0.56
C LEU A 13 -5.87 -3.15 -0.01
N CYS A 14 -4.76 -3.85 0.27
CA CYS A 14 -3.55 -3.16 0.72
C CYS A 14 -2.99 -2.24 -0.35
N TRP A 15 -3.08 -2.63 -1.61
CA TRP A 15 -2.67 -1.80 -2.72
C TRP A 15 -3.49 -0.52 -2.84
N LEU A 16 -4.81 -0.65 -2.73
CA LEU A 16 -5.74 0.47 -2.77
C LEU A 16 -5.53 1.42 -1.57
N GLY A 17 -5.26 0.87 -0.38
CA GLY A 17 -4.92 1.65 0.81
C GLY A 17 -3.61 2.42 0.66
N ALA A 18 -2.57 1.79 0.09
CA ALA A 18 -1.28 2.44 -0.14
C ALA A 18 -1.39 3.59 -1.14
N THR A 19 -2.04 3.36 -2.28
CA THR A 19 -2.20 4.37 -3.35
C THR A 19 -3.04 5.57 -2.89
N GLN A 20 -4.16 5.34 -2.21
CA GLN A 20 -4.99 6.40 -1.61
C GLN A 20 -4.19 7.25 -0.60
N SER A 21 -3.52 6.59 0.34
CA SER A 21 -2.78 7.29 1.41
C SER A 21 -1.62 8.10 0.83
N LEU A 22 -0.91 7.55 -0.15
CA LEU A 22 0.19 8.22 -0.83
C LEU A 22 -0.29 9.42 -1.66
N SER A 23 -1.40 9.28 -2.40
CA SER A 23 -2.02 10.36 -3.17
C SER A 23 -2.36 11.56 -2.27
N TRP A 24 -2.98 11.30 -1.12
CA TRP A 24 -3.27 12.34 -0.14
C TRP A 24 -2.02 12.94 0.49
N GLY A 25 -1.03 12.12 0.83
CA GLY A 25 0.26 12.59 1.34
C GLY A 25 0.95 13.55 0.36
N ILE A 26 0.94 13.23 -0.94
CA ILE A 26 1.49 14.11 -2.00
C ILE A 26 0.70 15.40 -2.12
N ALA A 27 -0.63 15.34 -2.07
CA ALA A 27 -1.48 16.53 -2.12
C ALA A 27 -1.14 17.48 -0.95
N VAL A 28 -1.00 16.95 0.27
CA VAL A 28 -0.61 17.74 1.45
C VAL A 28 0.81 18.31 1.30
N ALA A 29 1.76 17.51 0.80
CA ALA A 29 3.13 17.96 0.57
C ALA A 29 3.19 19.12 -0.46
N ARG A 30 2.40 19.05 -1.53
CA ARG A 30 2.31 20.12 -2.55
C ARG A 30 1.69 21.42 -2.03
N VAL A 31 0.74 21.33 -1.09
CA VAL A 31 0.13 22.49 -0.43
C VAL A 31 1.05 23.07 0.66
N GLY A 32 2.10 22.34 1.03
CA GLY A 32 3.02 22.68 2.11
C GLY A 32 2.59 22.06 3.43
N VAL A 33 3.57 21.59 4.19
CA VAL A 33 3.37 21.01 5.52
C VAL A 33 3.51 22.11 6.57
N TRP A 34 2.38 22.49 7.16
CA TRP A 34 2.23 23.49 8.20
C TRP A 34 1.85 22.82 9.52
N PRO A 35 2.00 23.47 10.68
CA PRO A 35 1.64 22.88 11.97
C PRO A 35 0.20 22.32 12.01
N GLY A 36 -0.74 22.95 11.28
CA GLY A 36 -2.13 22.52 11.21
C GLY A 36 -2.41 21.25 10.38
N ASN A 37 -1.49 20.81 9.52
CA ASN A 37 -1.66 19.62 8.67
C ASN A 37 -0.55 18.56 8.82
N VAL A 38 0.47 18.80 9.65
CA VAL A 38 1.53 17.83 10.01
C VAL A 38 0.96 16.49 10.47
N ALA A 39 -0.07 16.52 11.34
CA ALA A 39 -0.67 15.30 11.85
C ALA A 39 -1.37 14.48 10.75
N ALA A 40 -2.04 15.15 9.81
CA ALA A 40 -2.65 14.50 8.66
C ALA A 40 -1.58 13.89 7.73
N PHE A 41 -0.51 14.64 7.44
CA PHE A 41 0.61 14.15 6.64
C PHE A 41 1.28 12.92 7.27
N ALA A 42 1.55 12.95 8.58
CA ALA A 42 2.09 11.82 9.32
C ALA A 42 1.14 10.62 9.30
N GLY A 43 -0.18 10.85 9.41
CA GLY A 43 -1.20 9.82 9.29
C GLY A 43 -1.19 9.14 7.91
N PHE A 44 -1.12 9.91 6.82
CA PHE A 44 -1.03 9.36 5.47
C PHE A 44 0.25 8.56 5.23
N LEU A 45 1.39 9.05 5.74
CA LEU A 45 2.66 8.32 5.70
C LEU A 45 2.55 7.00 6.46
N LEU A 46 1.99 7.02 7.68
CA LEU A 46 1.83 5.83 8.50
C LEU A 46 0.93 4.80 7.81
N LEU A 47 -0.22 5.21 7.27
CA LEU A 47 -1.14 4.32 6.55
C LEU A 47 -0.49 3.72 5.30
N THR A 48 0.31 4.51 4.58
CA THR A 48 1.07 4.03 3.43
C THR A 48 2.08 2.96 3.85
N LEU A 49 2.85 3.21 4.91
CA LEU A 49 3.81 2.23 5.44
C LEU A 49 3.11 0.97 5.93
N LEU A 50 1.98 1.11 6.63
CA LEU A 50 1.22 -0.03 7.15
C LEU A 50 0.65 -0.89 6.01
N ALA A 51 0.18 -0.25 4.94
CA ALA A 51 -0.27 -0.93 3.73
C ALA A 51 0.88 -1.67 3.03
N LEU A 52 2.07 -1.06 2.93
CA LEU A 52 3.27 -1.71 2.40
C LEU A 52 3.73 -2.89 3.28
N VAL A 53 3.65 -2.75 4.60
CA VAL A 53 3.93 -3.84 5.55
C VAL A 53 2.90 -4.96 5.38
N GLY A 54 1.61 -4.65 5.23
CA GLY A 54 0.59 -5.65 4.91
C GLY A 54 0.89 -6.41 3.62
N VAL A 55 1.40 -5.70 2.60
CA VAL A 55 1.86 -6.33 1.36
C VAL A 55 3.09 -7.20 1.60
N ALA A 56 4.11 -6.76 2.34
CA ALA A 56 5.38 -7.48 2.50
C ALA A 56 5.34 -8.61 3.55
N ARG A 57 4.54 -8.42 4.61
CA ARG A 57 4.40 -9.25 5.81
C ARG A 57 2.91 -9.45 6.12
N PRO A 58 2.16 -10.13 5.23
CA PRO A 58 0.73 -10.35 5.40
C PRO A 58 0.40 -11.06 6.71
N GLU A 59 1.29 -11.94 7.20
CA GLU A 59 1.10 -12.67 8.46
C GLU A 59 0.87 -11.76 9.68
N TRP A 60 1.41 -10.53 9.68
CA TRP A 60 1.27 -9.58 10.79
C TRP A 60 -0.05 -8.82 10.76
N ALA A 61 -0.70 -8.77 9.60
CA ALA A 61 -1.95 -8.07 9.36
C ALA A 61 -3.14 -9.04 9.20
N GLY A 62 -2.98 -10.32 9.56
CA GLY A 62 -4.01 -11.36 9.37
C GLY A 62 -4.23 -11.75 7.91
N GLY A 63 -3.26 -11.47 7.04
CA GLY A 63 -3.23 -11.85 5.64
C GLY A 63 -2.73 -13.29 5.40
N PRO A 64 -2.77 -13.77 4.16
CA PRO A 64 -2.53 -15.17 3.82
C PRO A 64 -1.08 -15.63 4.09
N GLU A 65 -0.93 -16.81 4.70
CA GLU A 65 0.35 -17.35 5.22
C GLU A 65 1.34 -17.83 4.14
N GLY A 66 0.84 -18.31 2.99
CA GLY A 66 1.71 -18.77 1.92
C GLY A 66 2.34 -17.59 1.17
N ARG A 67 3.65 -17.62 0.91
CA ARG A 67 4.37 -16.73 -0.04
C ARG A 67 4.70 -17.48 -1.34
N THR A 68 3.73 -17.61 -2.24
CA THR A 68 3.96 -18.22 -3.56
C THR A 68 4.55 -17.21 -4.58
N PRO A 69 5.16 -17.66 -5.69
CA PRO A 69 5.71 -16.79 -6.74
C PRO A 69 4.69 -15.79 -7.32
N VAL A 70 3.43 -16.21 -7.39
CA VAL A 70 2.29 -15.38 -7.82
C VAL A 70 2.10 -14.13 -6.95
N TRP A 71 2.36 -14.24 -5.64
CA TRP A 71 2.27 -13.09 -4.75
C TRP A 71 3.38 -12.10 -5.04
N TRP A 72 4.60 -12.56 -5.33
CA TRP A 72 5.69 -11.65 -5.72
C TRP A 72 5.36 -10.95 -7.03
N ALA A 73 4.75 -11.64 -8.00
CA ALA A 73 4.27 -11.01 -9.22
C ALA A 73 3.21 -9.93 -8.95
N ALA A 74 2.26 -10.19 -8.05
CA ALA A 74 1.26 -9.21 -7.65
C ALA A 74 1.87 -8.02 -6.91
N VAL A 75 2.85 -8.24 -6.01
CA VAL A 75 3.61 -7.17 -5.33
C VAL A 75 4.37 -6.32 -6.34
N VAL A 76 5.05 -6.93 -7.31
CA VAL A 76 5.79 -6.20 -8.35
C VAL A 76 4.84 -5.40 -9.23
N ALA A 77 3.74 -5.99 -9.69
CA ALA A 77 2.73 -5.29 -10.50
C ALA A 77 2.12 -4.09 -9.76
N ALA A 78 1.85 -4.28 -8.46
CA ALA A 78 1.54 -3.22 -7.55
C ALA A 78 2.64 -2.14 -7.58
N VAL A 79 3.85 -2.43 -7.10
CA VAL A 79 4.95 -1.44 -7.02
C VAL A 79 5.13 -0.65 -8.32
N VAL A 80 5.13 -1.34 -9.47
CA VAL A 80 5.21 -0.70 -10.80
C VAL A 80 4.05 0.26 -11.05
N GLY A 81 2.81 -0.14 -10.71
CA GLY A 81 1.64 0.74 -10.80
C GLY A 81 1.72 1.98 -9.92
N THR A 82 2.32 1.92 -8.73
CA THR A 82 2.54 3.12 -7.90
C THR A 82 3.62 3.99 -8.50
N VAL A 83 4.76 3.41 -8.89
CA VAL A 83 5.85 4.18 -9.51
C VAL A 83 5.35 4.90 -10.77
N GLY A 84 4.59 4.21 -11.63
CA GLY A 84 3.99 4.80 -12.81
C GLY A 84 2.90 5.85 -12.54
N PHE A 85 2.26 5.84 -11.36
CA PHE A 85 1.34 6.91 -10.95
C PHE A 85 2.08 8.14 -10.39
N LEU A 86 3.30 7.96 -9.90
CA LEU A 86 4.11 9.02 -9.28
C LEU A 86 4.99 9.78 -10.28
N LEU A 87 5.36 9.14 -11.39
CA LEU A 87 6.15 9.73 -12.49
C LEU A 87 5.24 10.38 -13.54
#